data_AF-A0A925EW91-F1
#
_entry.id   AF-A0A925EW91-F1
#
_cell.length_a   1.000
_cell.length_b   1.000
_cell.length_c   1.000
_cell.angle_alpha   90.00
_cell.angle_beta   90.00
_cell.angle_gamma   90.00
#
_symmetry.space_group_name_H-M   'P 1'
#
loop_
_entity.id
_entity.type
_entity.pdbx_description
1 polymer ?
#
loop_
_entity_poly.entity_id
_entity_poly.type
_entity_poly.pdbx_seq_one_letter_code
_entity_poly.pdbx_strand_id
1 'polypeptide(L)'
;MNTYNILIAGFERYNERDRVFCLFNFSGFNAFLSWKAFSEHGVSYTTIMKDLWSDENVEVGRDHEYLKFEPFHFIVLKVLMI
;
A
#
# COMPACT_ATOMS: atom_id res chain seq x y z
N MET A 1 3.62 -13.02 8.71
CA MET A 1 4.79 -12.25 8.24
C MET A 1 5.51 -13.09 7.20
N ASN A 2 5.23 -12.86 5.92
CA ASN A 2 6.03 -13.43 4.85
C ASN A 2 7.09 -12.40 4.45
N THR A 3 8.35 -12.81 4.40
CA THR A 3 9.55 -11.96 4.39
C THR A 3 9.82 -11.35 3.02
N TYR A 4 8.83 -10.68 2.40
CA TYR A 4 8.98 -10.17 1.04
C TYR A 4 9.57 -8.76 0.95
N ASN A 5 9.56 -7.99 2.04
CA ASN A 5 10.21 -6.68 2.09
C ASN A 5 10.56 -6.27 3.53
N ILE A 6 11.85 -6.10 3.82
CA ILE A 6 12.35 -5.68 5.15
C ILE A 6 12.58 -4.16 5.25
N LEU A 7 12.42 -3.43 4.16
CA LEU A 7 12.69 -1.99 4.06
C LEU A 7 11.44 -1.13 4.27
N ILE A 8 10.25 -1.73 4.05
CA ILE A 8 8.95 -1.06 4.17
C ILE A 8 8.30 -1.47 5.48
N ALA A 9 7.96 -0.49 6.30
CA ALA A 9 7.06 -0.66 7.43
C ALA A 9 5.65 -0.20 7.05
N GLY A 10 4.64 -0.98 7.45
CA GLY A 10 3.25 -0.69 7.15
C GLY A 10 2.34 -0.78 8.37
N PHE A 11 1.37 0.11 8.45
CA PHE A 11 0.32 0.09 9.46
C PHE A 11 -1.05 0.12 8.77
N GLU A 12 -1.95 -0.76 9.19
CA GLU A 12 -3.35 -0.68 8.81
C GLU A 12 -4.14 0.02 9.91
N ARG A 13 -4.99 0.97 9.53
CA ARG A 13 -5.96 1.63 10.42
C ARG A 13 -7.34 1.49 9.79
N TYR A 14 -8.30 0.99 10.55
CA TYR A 14 -9.68 0.85 10.07
C TYR A 14 -10.70 1.15 11.16
N ASN A 15 -11.88 1.58 10.72
CA ASN A 15 -13.11 1.63 11.49
C ASN A 15 -14.26 1.01 10.65
N GLU A 16 -15.52 1.22 11.04
CA GLU A 16 -16.67 0.65 10.33
C GLU A 16 -16.85 1.15 8.89
N ARG A 17 -16.28 2.31 8.54
CA ARG A 17 -16.48 2.99 7.25
C ARG A 17 -15.21 3.12 6.43
N ASP A 18 -14.08 3.26 7.09
CA ASP A 18 -12.81 3.63 6.48
C ASP A 18 -11.75 2.59 6.76
N ARG A 19 -10.92 2.32 5.75
CA ARG A 19 -9.69 1.57 5.87
C ARG A 19 -8.56 2.35 5.20
N VAL A 20 -7.45 2.48 5.91
CA VAL A 20 -6.27 3.22 5.49
C VAL A 20 -5.01 2.39 5.75
N PHE A 21 -4.12 2.35 4.76
CA PHE A 21 -2.78 1.78 4.86
C PHE A 21 -1.75 2.91 4.86
N CYS A 22 -0.92 2.99 5.90
CA CYS A 22 0.20 3.92 5.97
C CYS A 22 1.50 3.14 5.76
N LEU A 23 2.20 3.38 4.66
CA LEU A 23 3.39 2.64 4.26
C LEU A 23 4.60 3.56 4.17
N PHE A 24 5.73 3.14 4.73
CA PHE A 24 6.94 3.94 4.84
C PHE A 24 8.15 3.12 4.44
N ASN A 25 8.92 3.60 3.45
CA ASN A 25 10.26 3.12 3.18
C ASN A 25 11.23 3.85 4.11
N PHE A 26 11.77 3.18 5.12
CA PHE A 26 12.73 3.80 6.05
C PHE A 26 14.20 3.70 5.58
N SER A 27 14.41 3.33 4.32
CA SER A 27 15.74 3.11 3.76
C SER A 27 16.12 4.14 2.69
N GLY A 28 17.42 4.30 2.47
CA GLY A 28 18.00 5.09 1.38
C GLY A 28 17.96 4.40 0.01
N PHE A 29 17.23 3.28 -0.14
CA PHE A 29 17.18 2.49 -1.36
C PHE A 29 15.75 2.40 -1.89
N ASN A 30 15.59 2.18 -3.20
CA ASN A 30 14.30 1.89 -3.79
C ASN A 30 13.77 0.56 -3.23
N ALA A 31 12.48 0.53 -2.89
CA ALA A 31 11.82 -0.63 -2.31
C ALA A 31 10.55 -0.99 -3.10
N PHE A 32 10.18 -2.27 -3.09
CA PHE A 32 9.08 -2.82 -3.87
C PHE A 32 8.17 -3.65 -2.98
N LEU A 33 6.90 -3.25 -2.86
CA LEU A 33 5.90 -4.00 -2.10
C LEU A 33 4.98 -4.73 -3.07
N SER A 34 4.89 -6.05 -2.97
CA SER A 34 3.93 -6.83 -3.77
C SER A 34 2.50 -6.47 -3.35
N TRP A 35 1.60 -6.36 -4.33
CA TRP A 35 0.17 -6.16 -4.08
C TRP A 35 -0.48 -7.28 -3.26
N LYS A 36 0.16 -8.46 -3.20
CA LYS A 36 -0.24 -9.56 -2.31
C LYS A 36 -0.31 -9.13 -0.84
N ALA A 37 0.51 -8.17 -0.41
CA ALA A 37 0.45 -7.63 0.94
C ALA A 37 -0.91 -6.98 1.27
N PHE A 38 -1.66 -6.52 0.27
CA PHE A 38 -2.99 -5.94 0.47
C PHE A 38 -4.09 -7.00 0.30
N SER A 39 -3.90 -8.01 -0.55
CA SER A 39 -4.88 -9.09 -0.73
C SER A 39 -5.03 -9.96 0.52
N GLU A 40 -3.96 -10.15 1.29
CA GLU A 40 -4.01 -10.76 2.63
C GLU A 40 -4.91 -9.98 3.62
N HIS A 41 -5.16 -8.70 3.34
CA HIS A 41 -6.06 -7.83 4.10
C HIS A 41 -7.43 -7.65 3.41
N GLY A 42 -7.73 -8.41 2.36
CA GLY A 42 -9.02 -8.38 1.66
C GLY A 42 -9.17 -7.28 0.59
N VAL A 43 -8.07 -6.66 0.14
CA VAL A 43 -8.06 -5.74 -0.99
C VAL A 43 -7.94 -6.53 -2.30
N SER A 44 -8.91 -6.39 -3.19
CA SER A 44 -8.89 -6.98 -4.54
C SER A 44 -8.20 -6.07 -5.55
N TYR A 45 -7.68 -6.62 -6.65
CA TYR A 45 -7.16 -5.85 -7.79
C TYR A 45 -8.21 -4.93 -8.46
N THR A 46 -9.50 -5.14 -8.17
CA THR A 46 -10.59 -4.26 -8.63
C THR A 46 -10.82 -3.06 -7.70
N THR A 47 -10.07 -2.97 -6.60
CA THR A 47 -10.22 -1.90 -5.60
C THR A 47 -9.48 -0.67 -6.07
N ILE A 48 -10.12 0.50 -5.96
CA ILE A 48 -9.46 1.78 -6.16
C ILE A 48 -9.02 2.29 -4.80
N MET A 49 -7.78 2.75 -4.70
CA MET A 49 -7.29 3.45 -3.52
C MET A 49 -6.97 4.89 -3.85
N LYS A 50 -7.08 5.76 -2.85
CA LYS A 50 -6.64 7.15 -2.95
C LYS A 50 -5.46 7.37 -2.03
N ASP A 51 -4.36 7.90 -2.54
CA ASP A 51 -3.32 8.42 -1.67
C ASP A 51 -3.81 9.73 -1.03
N LEU A 52 -3.99 9.72 0.28
CA LEU A 52 -4.45 10.88 1.05
C LEU A 52 -3.38 11.97 1.16
N TRP A 53 -2.12 11.66 0.83
CA TRP A 53 -1.05 12.66 0.85
C TRP A 53 -0.96 13.45 -0.46
N SER A 54 -0.87 12.77 -1.61
CA SER A 54 -0.80 13.41 -2.93
C SER A 54 -2.17 13.74 -3.55
N ASP A 55 -3.25 13.19 -3.00
CA ASP A 55 -4.62 13.21 -3.55
C ASP A 55 -4.79 12.42 -4.86
N GLU A 56 -3.79 11.65 -5.28
CA GLU A 56 -3.83 10.82 -6.49
C GLU A 56 -4.53 9.47 -6.26
N ASN A 57 -5.18 8.96 -7.31
CA ASN A 57 -5.72 7.60 -7.30
C ASN A 57 -4.62 6.59 -7.62
N VAL A 58 -4.65 5.48 -6.90
CA VAL A 58 -3.73 4.35 -7.07
C VAL A 58 -4.54 3.12 -7.45
N GLU A 59 -4.23 2.59 -8.63
CA GLU A 59 -4.79 1.32 -9.09
C GLU A 59 -4.05 0.15 -8.42
N VAL A 60 -4.81 -0.79 -7.85
CA VAL A 60 -4.25 -2.02 -7.29
C VAL A 60 -3.80 -2.90 -8.44
N GLY A 61 -2.48 -3.09 -8.55
CA GLY A 61 -1.92 -3.99 -9.54
C GLY A 61 -2.21 -5.47 -9.23
N ARG A 62 -1.95 -6.33 -10.21
CA ARG A 62 -2.05 -7.78 -10.07
C ARG A 62 -0.94 -8.32 -9.16
N ASP A 63 -1.07 -9.58 -8.71
CA ASP A 63 -0.13 -10.20 -7.76
C ASP A 63 1.36 -10.18 -8.18
N HIS A 64 1.65 -10.08 -9.47
CA HIS A 64 3.01 -10.00 -10.03
C HIS A 64 3.53 -8.56 -10.20
N GLU A 65 2.71 -7.56 -9.88
CA GLU A 65 3.07 -6.16 -9.90
C GLU A 65 3.44 -5.67 -8.49
N TYR A 66 4.16 -4.55 -8.45
CA TYR A 66 4.70 -4.01 -7.20
C TYR A 66 4.38 -2.53 -7.08
N LEU A 67 3.98 -2.12 -5.89
CA LEU A 67 4.00 -0.72 -5.48
C LEU A 67 5.46 -0.31 -5.21
N LYS A 68 5.92 0.70 -5.94
CA LYS A 68 7.31 1.17 -5.90
C LYS A 68 7.45 2.32 -4.90
N PHE A 69 8.54 2.29 -4.15
CA PHE A 69 8.90 3.35 -3.21
C PHE A 69 10.31 3.84 -3.53
N GLU A 70 10.44 5.13 -3.74
CA GLU A 70 11.73 5.80 -3.77
C GLU A 70 12.35 5.85 -2.36
N PRO A 71 13.65 6.16 -2.22
CA PRO A 71 14.31 6.33 -0.92
C PRO A 71 13.51 7.27 -0.01
N PHE A 72 13.25 6.84 1.22
CA PHE A 72 12.49 7.59 2.22
C PHE A 72 11.04 7.99 1.83
N HIS A 73 10.49 7.38 0.78
CA HIS A 73 9.12 7.63 0.33
C HIS A 73 8.09 7.05 1.32
N PHE A 74 6.95 7.70 1.42
CA PHE A 74 5.78 7.19 2.13
C PHE A 74 4.51 7.45 1.32
N ILE A 75 3.48 6.65 1.57
CA ILE A 75 2.18 6.79 0.94
C ILE A 75 1.08 6.43 1.94
N VAL A 76 -0.07 7.11 1.86
CA VAL A 76 -1.20 6.91 2.77
C VAL A 76 -2.44 6.53 1.97
N LEU A 77 -2.67 5.23 1.79
CA LEU A 77 -3.67 4.71 0.88
C LEU A 77 -5.00 4.47 1.59
N LYS A 78 -6.04 5.19 1.21
CA LYS A 78 -7.42 4.93 1.63
C LYS A 78 -8.13 4.04 0.60
N VAL A 79 -8.77 2.98 1.07
CA VAL A 79 -9.66 2.17 0.24
C VAL A 79 -10.91 2.97 -0.09
N LEU A 80 -11.23 3.10 -1.38
CA LEU A 80 -12.49 3.69 -1.83
C LEU A 80 -13.52 2.56 -1.94
N MET A 81 -14.58 2.63 -1.13
CA MET A 81 -15.74 1.75 -1.31
C MET A 81 -16.49 2.20 -2.57
N ILE A 82 -16.77 1.24 -3.46
CA ILE A 82 -17.69 1.41 -4.59
C ILE A 82 -19.09 1.04 -4.11
#